data_AF-A0A0G1TW99-F1
#
_entry.id   AF-A0A0G1TW99-F1
#
_cell.length_a   1.000
_cell.length_b   1.000
_cell.length_c   1.000
_cell.angle_alpha   90.00
_cell.angle_beta   90.00
_cell.angle_gamma   90.00
#
_symmetry.space_group_name_H-M   'P 1'
#
loop_
_entity.id
_entity.type
_entity.pdbx_description
1 polymer ?
#
loop_
_entity_poly.entity_id
_entity_poly.type
_entity_poly.pdbx_seq_one_letter_code
_entity_poly.pdbx_strand_id
1 'polypeptide(L)'
;MASKKEMNALVAAASYIVFFLPLYTKEKNTPAVQYHMRQATGLFIVALALQGAISVLGSWGFPAWRVWPVRIVLVWWLVTGVMNALKGQMKELSYIGKYAARLY
;
A
#
# COMPACT_ATOMS: atom_id res chain seq x y z
N MET A 1 24.52 -13.12 27.15
CA MET A 1 23.16 -13.53 26.74
C MET A 1 22.22 -12.39 27.09
N ALA A 2 21.70 -11.66 26.10
CA ALA A 2 20.78 -10.56 26.35
C ALA A 2 19.46 -11.10 26.93
N SER A 3 18.93 -10.45 27.95
CA SER A 3 17.66 -10.78 28.61
C SER A 3 16.53 -10.85 27.56
N LYS A 4 15.82 -11.97 27.51
CA LYS A 4 14.69 -12.28 26.62
C LYS A 4 13.42 -11.47 26.95
N LYS A 5 13.57 -10.30 27.56
CA LYS A 5 12.49 -9.43 28.02
C LYS A 5 12.41 -8.25 27.04
N GLU A 6 11.21 -7.98 26.54
CA GLU A 6 10.80 -6.84 25.69
C GLU A 6 10.64 -7.06 24.18
N MET A 7 10.83 -8.26 23.62
CA MET A 7 10.32 -8.51 22.26
C MET A 7 8.82 -8.78 22.31
N ASN A 8 8.02 -7.74 22.10
CA ASN A 8 6.58 -7.89 21.93
C ASN A 8 6.33 -8.53 20.56
N ALA A 9 6.30 -9.87 20.52
CA ALA A 9 6.15 -10.66 19.30
C ALA A 9 4.95 -10.23 18.44
N LEU A 10 3.90 -9.69 19.08
CA LEU A 10 2.74 -9.12 18.40
C LEU A 10 3.10 -7.86 17.60
N VAL A 11 3.89 -6.94 18.20
CA VAL A 11 4.39 -5.73 17.52
C VAL A 11 5.35 -6.11 16.39
N ALA A 12 6.21 -7.10 16.62
CA ALA A 12 7.12 -7.61 15.60
C ALA A 12 6.39 -8.29 14.44
N ALA A 13 5.30 -9.02 14.70
CA ALA A 13 4.46 -9.61 13.65
C ALA A 13 3.65 -8.52 12.91
N ALA A 14 3.13 -7.53 13.64
CA ALA A 14 2.37 -6.41 13.10
C ALA A 14 3.17 -5.55 12.12
N SER A 15 4.50 -5.42 12.31
CA SER A 15 5.34 -4.65 11.39
C SER A 15 5.47 -5.30 10.00
N TYR A 16 5.40 -6.63 9.88
CA TYR A 16 5.33 -7.32 8.59
C TYR A 16 4.01 -7.09 7.86
N ILE A 17 2.93 -6.81 8.61
CA ILE A 17 1.57 -6.66 8.11
C ILE A 17 1.10 -5.20 8.32
N VAL A 18 2.02 -4.23 8.21
CA VAL A 18 1.75 -2.81 8.50
C VAL A 18 0.55 -2.27 7.73
N PHE A 19 0.32 -2.81 6.54
CA PHE A 19 -0.76 -2.45 5.64
C PHE A 19 -2.16 -2.87 6.14
N PHE A 20 -2.23 -3.97 6.90
CA PHE A 20 -3.48 -4.47 7.50
C PHE A 20 -3.58 -4.17 8.99
N LEU A 21 -2.59 -3.46 9.56
CA LEU A 21 -2.60 -3.03 10.95
C LEU A 21 -3.92 -2.37 11.38
N PRO A 22 -4.54 -1.48 10.56
CA PRO A 22 -5.80 -0.85 10.95
C PRO A 22 -6.96 -1.83 11.15
N LEU A 23 -6.94 -3.05 10.58
CA LEU A 23 -7.98 -4.06 10.81
C LEU A 23 -8.00 -4.59 12.25
N TYR A 24 -6.89 -4.44 12.97
CA TYR A 24 -6.72 -4.90 14.34
C TYR A 24 -6.88 -3.76 15.36
N THR A 25 -7.15 -2.53 14.91
CA THR A 25 -7.42 -1.40 15.80
C THR A 25 -8.92 -1.23 16.04
N LYS A 26 -9.28 -0.46 17.07
CA LYS A 26 -10.67 -0.09 17.34
C LYS A 26 -11.28 0.77 16.22
N GLU A 27 -10.43 1.45 15.46
CA GLU A 27 -10.82 2.38 14.41
C GLU A 27 -11.18 1.70 13.07
N LYS A 28 -11.06 0.36 12.99
CA LYS A 28 -11.27 -0.42 11.75
C LYS A 28 -12.63 -0.21 11.07
N ASN A 29 -13.64 0.21 11.82
CA ASN A 29 -15.00 0.40 11.33
C ASN A 29 -15.31 1.88 11.01
N THR A 30 -14.35 2.78 11.19
CA THR A 30 -14.56 4.19 10.83
C THR A 30 -14.50 4.38 9.31
N PRO A 31 -15.40 5.19 8.72
CA PRO A 31 -15.43 5.41 7.27
C PRO A 31 -14.08 5.89 6.71
N ALA A 32 -13.37 6.75 7.46
CA ALA A 32 -12.07 7.28 7.05
C ALA A 32 -10.98 6.20 7.01
N VAL A 33 -10.91 5.34 8.02
CA VAL A 33 -9.95 4.23 8.04
C VAL A 33 -10.26 3.24 6.92
N GLN A 34 -11.53 2.85 6.75
CA GLN A 34 -11.94 1.95 5.67
C GLN A 34 -11.62 2.54 4.29
N TYR A 35 -11.84 3.84 4.09
CA TYR A 35 -11.49 4.53 2.86
C TYR A 35 -9.98 4.43 2.56
N HIS A 36 -9.12 4.80 3.51
CA HIS A 36 -7.68 4.75 3.31
C HIS A 36 -7.15 3.31 3.20
N MET A 37 -7.77 2.36 3.89
CA MET A 37 -7.50 0.94 3.75
C MET A 37 -7.78 0.47 2.32
N ARG A 38 -8.96 0.78 1.77
CA ARG A 38 -9.31 0.46 0.38
C ARG A 38 -8.32 1.08 -0.61
N GLN A 39 -8.00 2.36 -0.46
CA GLN A 39 -7.01 3.05 -1.31
C GLN A 39 -5.64 2.39 -1.26
N ALA A 40 -5.16 2.08 -0.05
CA ALA A 40 -3.91 1.39 0.16
C ALA A 40 -3.95 0.01 -0.53
N THR A 41 -4.98 -0.82 -0.25
CA THR A 41 -5.13 -2.16 -0.84
C THR A 41 -5.16 -2.10 -2.37
N GLY A 42 -5.88 -1.14 -2.95
CA GLY A 42 -5.89 -0.92 -4.40
C GLY A 42 -4.50 -0.59 -4.95
N LEU A 43 -3.76 0.31 -4.30
CA LEU A 43 -2.38 0.64 -4.69
C LEU A 43 -1.46 -0.59 -4.61
N PHE A 44 -1.58 -1.41 -3.57
CA PHE A 44 -0.80 -2.63 -3.41
C PHE A 44 -1.10 -3.65 -4.53
N ILE A 45 -2.37 -3.89 -4.84
CA ILE A 45 -2.78 -4.78 -5.94
C ILE A 45 -2.23 -4.28 -7.28
N VAL A 46 -2.36 -2.98 -7.56
CA VAL A 46 -1.82 -2.37 -8.78
C VAL A 46 -0.30 -2.52 -8.86
N ALA A 47 0.40 -2.33 -7.75
CA ALA A 47 1.86 -2.50 -7.70
C ALA A 47 2.28 -3.95 -8.00
N LEU A 48 1.58 -4.95 -7.43
CA LEU A 48 1.84 -6.36 -7.71
C LEU A 48 1.53 -6.74 -9.16
N ALA A 49 0.38 -6.30 -9.68
CA ALA A 49 -0.01 -6.56 -11.07
C ALA A 49 1.00 -5.96 -12.05
N LEU A 50 1.41 -4.71 -11.82
CA LEU A 50 2.42 -4.05 -12.63
C LEU A 50 3.77 -4.77 -12.52
N GLN A 51 4.20 -5.18 -11.32
CA GLN A 51 5.44 -5.91 -11.15
C GLN A 51 5.41 -7.25 -11.92
N GLY A 52 4.29 -7.97 -11.91
CA GLY A 52 4.10 -9.16 -12.74
C GLY A 52 4.24 -8.86 -14.24
N ALA A 53 3.58 -7.81 -14.72
CA ALA A 53 3.67 -7.38 -16.13
C ALA A 53 5.10 -6.99 -16.52
N ILE A 54 5.81 -6.26 -15.67
CA ILE A 54 7.21 -5.88 -15.86
C ILE A 54 8.10 -7.11 -15.95
N SER A 55 7.90 -8.11 -15.07
CA SER A 55 8.67 -9.35 -15.10
C SER A 55 8.50 -10.09 -16.42
N VAL A 56 7.27 -10.20 -16.94
CA VAL A 56 6.99 -10.84 -18.24
C VAL A 56 7.67 -10.09 -19.38
N LEU A 57 7.55 -8.75 -19.42
CA LEU A 57 8.20 -7.91 -20.44
C LEU A 57 9.73 -8.04 -20.38
N GLY A 58 10.30 -8.07 -19.17
CA GLY A 58 11.74 -8.26 -18.96
C GLY A 58 12.24 -9.59 -19.50
N SER A 59 11.47 -10.68 -19.33
CA SER A 59 11.79 -11.99 -19.91
C SER A 59 11.82 -12.01 -21.44
N TRP A 60 11.11 -11.09 -22.10
CA TRP A 60 11.15 -10.90 -23.56
C TRP A 60 12.23 -9.92 -24.03
N GLY A 61 13.16 -9.52 -23.14
CA GLY A 61 14.26 -8.62 -23.49
C GLY A 61 13.90 -7.13 -23.43
N PHE A 62 12.76 -6.77 -22.82
CA PHE A 62 12.41 -5.36 -22.66
C PHE A 62 13.36 -4.64 -21.69
N PRO A 63 13.90 -3.46 -22.02
CA PRO A 63 14.86 -2.77 -21.16
C PRO A 63 14.25 -2.31 -19.83
N ALA A 64 14.84 -2.73 -18.71
CA ALA A 64 14.37 -2.41 -17.37
C ALA A 64 14.36 -0.89 -17.06
N TRP A 65 15.21 -0.09 -17.71
CA TRP A 65 15.22 1.37 -17.51
C TRP A 65 13.90 2.04 -17.95
N ARG A 66 13.20 1.47 -18.94
CA ARG A 66 11.94 2.02 -19.47
C ARG A 66 10.76 1.89 -18.50
N VAL A 67 10.85 1.00 -17.50
CA VAL A 67 9.76 0.78 -16.52
C VAL A 67 9.90 1.66 -15.27
N TRP A 68 11.03 2.34 -15.09
CA TRP A 68 11.26 3.23 -13.93
C TRP A 68 10.24 4.35 -13.76
N PRO A 69 9.77 5.04 -14.81
CA PRO A 69 8.76 6.08 -14.66
C PRO A 69 7.49 5.59 -13.97
N VAL A 70 7.07 4.35 -14.25
CA VAL A 70 5.87 3.78 -13.64
C VAL A 70 6.07 3.51 -12.15
N ARG A 71 7.27 3.07 -11.73
CA ARG A 71 7.62 2.90 -10.32
C ARG A 71 7.60 4.23 -9.56
N ILE A 72 8.07 5.30 -10.18
CA ILE A 72 8.01 6.66 -9.61
C ILE A 72 6.56 7.09 -9.40
N VAL A 73 5.68 6.82 -10.35
CA VAL A 73 4.24 7.12 -10.22
C VAL A 73 3.60 6.35 -9.06
N LEU A 74 3.95 5.07 -8.86
CA LEU A 74 3.47 4.30 -7.71
C LEU A 74 3.92 4.91 -6.37
N VAL A 75 5.18 5.32 -6.27
CA VAL A 75 5.71 6.00 -5.08
C VAL A 75 5.01 7.34 -4.85
N TRP A 76 4.78 8.10 -5.92
CA TRP A 76 4.03 9.36 -5.84
C TRP A 76 2.59 9.14 -5.34
N TRP A 77 1.89 8.11 -5.80
CA TRP A 77 0.59 7.73 -5.25
C TRP A 77 0.64 7.32 -3.78
N LEU A 78 1.67 6.57 -3.37
CA LEU A 78 1.85 6.22 -1.97
C LEU A 78 1.97 7.48 -1.11
N VAL A 79 2.87 8.40 -1.49
CA VAL A 79 3.11 9.65 -0.75
C VAL A 79 1.86 10.51 -0.71
N THR A 80 1.17 10.70 -1.84
CA THR A 80 -0.06 11.50 -1.88
C THR A 80 -1.18 10.88 -1.04
N GLY A 81 -1.33 9.55 -1.05
CA GLY A 81 -2.30 8.83 -0.21
C GLY A 81 -2.03 9.02 1.28
N VAL A 82 -0.77 8.89 1.70
CA VAL A 82 -0.35 9.15 3.09
C VAL A 82 -0.59 10.61 3.48
N MET A 83 -0.20 11.57 2.63
CA MET A 83 -0.40 12.99 2.89
C MET A 83 -1.89 13.36 3.00
N ASN A 84 -2.75 12.75 2.19
CA ASN A 84 -4.19 12.94 2.30
C ASN A 84 -4.72 12.39 3.64
N ALA A 85 -4.28 11.20 4.05
CA ALA A 85 -4.64 10.60 5.33
C ALA A 85 -4.21 11.46 6.53
N LEU A 86 -2.97 11.95 6.52
CA LEU A 86 -2.43 12.84 7.56
C LEU A 86 -3.18 14.17 7.65
N LYS A 87 -3.79 14.63 6.54
CA LYS A 87 -4.64 15.83 6.50
C LYS A 87 -6.12 15.54 6.82
N GLY A 88 -6.48 14.29 7.11
CA GLY A 88 -7.87 13.86 7.31
C GLY A 88 -8.73 13.94 6.04
N GLN A 89 -8.12 13.91 4.86
CA GLN A 89 -8.79 14.06 3.58
C GLN A 89 -9.06 12.71 2.91
N MET A 90 -10.34 12.42 2.66
CA MET A 90 -10.76 11.27 1.85
C MET A 90 -10.69 11.60 0.34
N LYS A 91 -9.50 11.93 -0.14
CA LYS A 91 -9.25 12.26 -1.55
C LYS A 91 -8.72 11.05 -2.30
N GLU A 92 -9.31 10.77 -3.46
CA GLU A 92 -8.96 9.60 -4.27
C GLU A 92 -7.57 9.76 -4.90
N LEU A 93 -6.82 8.65 -4.94
CA LEU A 93 -5.61 8.58 -5.75
C LEU A 93 -6.01 8.65 -7.22
N SER A 94 -5.31 9.47 -8.00
CA SER A 94 -5.60 9.61 -9.44
C SER A 94 -5.56 8.25 -10.14
N TYR A 95 -6.47 8.01 -11.08
CA TYR A 95 -6.62 6.78 -11.88
C TYR A 95 -6.98 5.50 -11.13
N ILE A 96 -6.40 5.22 -9.95
CA ILE A 96 -6.62 3.99 -9.19
C ILE A 96 -7.70 4.12 -8.11
N GLY A 97 -7.94 5.33 -7.60
CA GLY A 97 -8.78 5.55 -6.43
C GLY A 97 -10.24 5.15 -6.63
N LYS A 98 -10.79 5.37 -7.82
CA LYS A 98 -12.14 4.94 -8.21
C LYS A 98 -12.34 3.42 -8.20
N TYR A 99 -11.28 2.66 -8.48
CA TYR A 99 -11.32 1.19 -8.47
C TYR A 99 -11.10 0.68 -7.04
N ALA A 100 -10.17 1.30 -6.32
CA ALA A 100 -9.91 1.01 -4.93
C ALA A 100 -11.16 1.24 -4.06
N ALA A 101 -11.93 2.30 -4.31
CA ALA A 101 -13.16 2.61 -3.58
C ALA A 101 -14.26 1.54 -3.69
N ARG A 102 -14.20 0.68 -4.72
CA ARG A 102 -15.13 -0.45 -4.93
C ARG A 102 -14.70 -1.74 -4.22
N LEU A 103 -13.52 -1.73 -3.58
CA LEU A 103 -13.13 -2.81 -2.67
C LEU A 103 -14.07 -2.80 -1.46
N TYR A 104 -14.34 -4.00 -0.92
CA TYR A 104 -15.22 -4.36 0.21
C TYR A 104 -15.61 -3.22 1.16
#